data_AF-A0AAU5DH30-F1
#
_entry.id   AF-A0AAU5DH30-F1
#
_cell.length_a   1.000
_cell.length_b   1.000
_cell.length_c   1.000
_cell.angle_alpha   90.00
_cell.angle_beta   90.00
_cell.angle_gamma   90.00
#
_symmetry.space_group_name_H-M   'P 1'
#
loop_
_entity.id
_entity.type
_entity.pdbx_description
1 polymer ?
#
loop_
_entity_poly.entity_id
_entity_poly.type
_entity_poly.pdbx_seq_one_letter_code
_entity_poly.pdbx_strand_id
1 'polypeptide(L)'
;MDSVRHLTASTLLFARFGASWRMCVIAHPRHGGHLPPGGHTHEDQAETPQDTAMRTALEESGYRPRLLPPPLPEGYPHPAVPGPWWTVDIAADPDSRADGRHLHRDHVFVGVVPLTYEPQGAPAHRVRWVDRDELEVLDTPTDIKVLGAHLFDVIGAAARPRAAAAPDKELAAELLRRMELDQEVRLLPPASRTPEVMERWQEIDRDNRIWLQQLLAVRGWPGISEVGERAATAVWLFAQHSDPAPDFQLRCRDLLAEAVLAGEADPRHSALLQDRVRVAQGRPQVFGTQLHADEAGVLAPAPIWEAEQVDLRRLEVGLEPLEDYLHACRQTAAR
;
A
#
# COMPACT_ATOMS: atom_id res chain seq x y z
N MET A 1 -44.41 -16.96 4.83
CA MET A 1 -44.13 -15.53 5.02
C MET A 1 -42.76 -15.30 4.46
N ASP A 2 -42.63 -14.52 3.39
CA ASP A 2 -41.30 -14.13 2.90
C ASP A 2 -40.64 -13.30 4.00
N SER A 3 -39.53 -13.81 4.54
CA SER A 3 -38.68 -13.06 5.45
C SER A 3 -38.21 -11.79 4.74
N VAL A 4 -38.39 -10.62 5.36
CA VAL A 4 -37.84 -9.36 4.85
C VAL A 4 -36.33 -9.55 4.64
N ARG A 5 -35.86 -9.19 3.44
CA ARG A 5 -34.44 -9.28 3.04
C ARG A 5 -33.93 -7.87 2.82
N HIS A 6 -32.83 -7.51 3.47
CA HIS A 6 -32.12 -6.26 3.23
C HIS A 6 -30.79 -6.55 2.55
N LEU A 7 -30.44 -5.74 1.56
CA LEU A 7 -29.15 -5.85 0.89
C LEU A 7 -28.06 -5.25 1.78
N THR A 8 -27.00 -6.02 2.00
CA THR A 8 -25.80 -5.56 2.70
C THR A 8 -24.56 -5.86 1.88
N ALA A 9 -23.46 -5.20 2.22
CA ALA A 9 -22.14 -5.52 1.70
C ALA A 9 -21.10 -5.48 2.82
N SER A 10 -20.19 -6.44 2.77
CA SER A 10 -19.04 -6.55 3.68
C SER A 10 -17.74 -6.55 2.88
N THR A 11 -16.69 -5.92 3.39
CA THR A 11 -15.38 -5.89 2.74
C THR A 11 -14.32 -6.59 3.61
N LEU A 12 -13.89 -7.78 3.19
CA LEU A 12 -12.71 -8.43 3.74
C LEU A 12 -11.47 -7.73 3.17
N LEU A 13 -11.02 -6.70 3.88
CA LEU A 13 -9.98 -5.78 3.46
C LEU A 13 -8.60 -6.24 3.93
N PHE A 14 -7.65 -6.38 3.01
CA PHE A 14 -6.29 -6.82 3.28
C PHE A 14 -5.26 -5.74 2.97
N ALA A 15 -4.11 -5.82 3.62
CA ALA A 15 -2.95 -5.05 3.23
C ALA A 15 -1.67 -5.78 3.58
N ARG A 16 -0.57 -5.31 2.99
CA ARG A 16 0.75 -5.92 3.16
C ARG A 16 1.64 -5.03 4.01
N PHE A 17 2.14 -5.58 5.10
CA PHE A 17 3.10 -4.96 6.01
C PHE A 17 4.44 -5.69 5.81
N GLY A 18 5.29 -5.11 4.95
CA GLY A 18 6.51 -5.76 4.47
C GLY A 18 6.23 -7.04 3.68
N ALA A 19 6.63 -8.18 4.24
CA ALA A 19 6.37 -9.49 3.63
C ALA A 19 5.02 -10.10 4.04
N SER A 20 4.39 -9.61 5.10
CA SER A 20 3.24 -10.25 5.74
C SER A 20 1.92 -9.61 5.34
N TRP A 21 0.90 -10.44 5.10
CA TRP A 21 -0.47 -9.99 4.92
C TRP A 21 -1.16 -9.82 6.26
N ARG A 22 -2.02 -8.80 6.37
CA ARG A 22 -2.93 -8.61 7.50
C ARG A 22 -4.32 -8.25 6.99
N MET A 23 -5.34 -8.62 7.74
CA MET A 23 -6.74 -8.29 7.49
C MET A 23 -7.17 -7.14 8.39
N CYS A 24 -7.87 -6.17 7.82
CA CYS A 24 -8.47 -5.07 8.57
C CYS A 24 -9.75 -5.55 9.25
N VAL A 25 -9.84 -5.24 10.54
CA VAL A 25 -11.06 -5.38 11.33
C VAL A 25 -11.33 -4.07 12.08
N ILE A 26 -12.60 -3.78 12.29
CA ILE A 26 -13.07 -2.63 13.06
C ILE A 26 -13.73 -3.11 14.35
N ALA A 27 -13.55 -2.36 15.44
CA ALA A 27 -14.29 -2.61 16.67
C ALA A 27 -15.77 -2.31 16.44
N HIS A 28 -16.64 -3.31 16.59
CA HIS A 28 -18.05 -3.15 16.24
C HIS A 28 -18.80 -2.33 17.31
N PRO A 29 -19.48 -1.23 16.95
CA PRO A 29 -19.95 -0.23 17.90
C PRO A 29 -21.12 -0.67 18.80
N ARG A 30 -21.87 -1.72 18.43
CA ARG A 30 -23.11 -2.11 19.14
C ARG A 30 -23.04 -3.49 19.82
N HIS A 31 -22.49 -4.48 19.14
CA HIS A 31 -22.48 -5.88 19.60
C HIS A 31 -21.24 -6.30 20.40
N GLY A 32 -20.22 -5.43 20.52
CA GLY A 32 -18.89 -5.87 20.95
C GLY A 32 -18.18 -6.68 19.86
N GLY A 33 -16.93 -7.09 20.12
CA GLY A 33 -16.12 -7.84 19.16
C GLY A 33 -15.62 -7.01 17.96
N HIS A 34 -15.17 -7.73 16.93
CA HIS A 34 -14.53 -7.18 15.74
C HIS A 34 -15.20 -7.72 14.48
N LEU A 35 -15.37 -6.87 13.47
CA LEU A 35 -15.97 -7.23 12.18
C LEU A 35 -15.19 -6.59 11.03
N PRO A 36 -15.30 -7.12 9.80
CA PRO A 36 -14.90 -6.35 8.62
C PRO A 36 -15.79 -5.11 8.47
N PRO A 37 -15.31 -4.06 7.78
CA PRO A 37 -16.17 -2.95 7.40
C PRO A 37 -17.34 -3.42 6.54
N GLY A 38 -18.54 -2.89 6.80
CA GLY A 38 -19.74 -3.30 6.06
C GLY A 38 -21.03 -2.73 6.61
N GLY A 39 -22.10 -2.84 5.82
CA GLY A 39 -23.40 -2.32 6.24
C GLY A 39 -24.48 -2.43 5.17
N HIS A 40 -25.60 -1.76 5.46
CA HIS A 40 -26.78 -1.74 4.59
C HIS A 40 -26.54 -0.94 3.31
N THR A 41 -27.07 -1.48 2.21
CA THR A 41 -27.14 -0.78 0.92
C THR A 41 -28.31 0.21 0.93
N HIS A 42 -28.04 1.44 0.51
CA HIS A 42 -29.04 2.49 0.38
C HIS A 42 -29.79 2.37 -0.96
N GLU A 43 -30.69 1.39 -1.05
CA GLU A 43 -31.46 1.13 -2.28
C GLU A 43 -32.32 2.34 -2.70
N ASP A 44 -32.78 3.14 -1.73
CA ASP A 44 -33.51 4.39 -1.94
C ASP A 44 -32.69 5.49 -2.64
N GLN A 45 -31.36 5.36 -2.63
CA GLN A 45 -30.41 6.28 -3.24
C GLN A 45 -29.73 5.67 -4.49
N ALA A 46 -30.26 4.56 -5.01
CA ALA A 46 -29.68 3.79 -6.11
C ALA A 46 -28.22 3.34 -5.85
N GLU A 47 -27.84 3.15 -4.59
CA GLU A 47 -26.55 2.62 -4.20
C GLU A 47 -26.46 1.12 -4.55
N THR A 48 -25.38 0.69 -5.19
CA THR A 48 -25.13 -0.74 -5.42
C THR A 48 -24.38 -1.36 -4.24
N PRO A 49 -24.41 -2.69 -4.04
CA PRO A 49 -23.60 -3.34 -3.00
C PRO A 49 -22.10 -3.04 -3.12
N GLN A 50 -21.59 -2.81 -4.34
CA GLN A 50 -20.20 -2.42 -4.54
C GLN A 50 -19.94 -0.99 -4.05
N ASP A 51 -20.86 -0.06 -4.29
CA ASP A 51 -20.76 1.31 -3.76
C ASP A 51 -20.84 1.30 -2.23
N THR A 52 -21.73 0.48 -1.65
CA THR A 52 -21.82 0.24 -0.21
C THR A 52 -20.50 -0.28 0.35
N ALA A 53 -19.88 -1.28 -0.28
CA ALA A 53 -18.59 -1.83 0.15
C ALA A 53 -17.48 -0.76 0.13
N MET A 54 -17.41 0.04 -0.93
CA MET A 54 -16.44 1.13 -1.05
C MET A 54 -16.67 2.24 -0.01
N ARG A 55 -17.92 2.62 0.22
CA ARG A 55 -18.31 3.66 1.19
C ARG A 55 -18.00 3.20 2.62
N THR A 56 -18.53 2.05 3.02
CA THR A 56 -18.38 1.53 4.40
C THR A 56 -16.92 1.26 4.74
N ALA A 57 -16.13 0.69 3.81
CA ALA A 57 -14.70 0.53 4.01
C ALA A 57 -14.01 1.87 4.31
N LEU A 58 -14.32 2.93 3.56
CA LEU A 58 -13.73 4.25 3.78
C LEU A 58 -14.23 4.92 5.06
N GLU A 59 -15.53 4.92 5.31
CA GLU A 59 -16.14 5.57 6.48
C GLU A 59 -15.70 4.91 7.78
N GLU A 60 -15.69 3.58 7.83
CA GLU A 60 -15.47 2.84 9.06
C GLU A 60 -13.99 2.60 9.36
N SER A 61 -13.18 2.37 8.32
CA SER A 61 -11.74 2.08 8.47
C SER A 61 -10.81 3.22 8.05
N GLY A 62 -11.32 4.26 7.41
CA GLY A 62 -10.50 5.34 6.86
C GLY A 62 -9.75 4.94 5.57
N TYR A 63 -9.87 3.69 5.10
CA TYR A 63 -9.18 3.22 3.90
C TYR A 63 -10.11 3.01 2.72
N ARG A 64 -9.71 3.51 1.57
CA ARG A 64 -10.37 3.22 0.29
C ARG A 64 -9.73 1.97 -0.33
N PRO A 65 -10.46 0.84 -0.47
CA PRO A 65 -9.90 -0.38 -1.02
C PRO A 65 -9.80 -0.33 -2.55
N ARG A 66 -8.83 -1.06 -3.10
CA ARG A 66 -8.92 -1.60 -4.46
C ARG A 66 -9.61 -2.95 -4.38
N LEU A 67 -10.85 -3.03 -4.85
CA LEU A 67 -11.61 -4.28 -4.86
C LEU A 67 -11.00 -5.27 -5.85
N LEU A 68 -10.84 -6.52 -5.40
CA LEU A 68 -10.32 -7.60 -6.21
C LEU A 68 -11.47 -8.31 -6.92
N PRO A 69 -11.31 -8.66 -8.20
CA PRO A 69 -12.28 -9.51 -8.87
C PRO A 69 -12.25 -10.93 -8.27
N PRO A 70 -13.37 -11.68 -8.30
CA PRO A 70 -13.34 -13.09 -7.99
C PRO A 70 -12.38 -13.83 -8.94
N PRO A 71 -11.66 -14.85 -8.44
CA PRO A 71 -10.73 -15.59 -9.28
C PRO A 71 -11.47 -16.29 -10.41
N LEU A 72 -10.90 -16.24 -11.61
CA LEU A 72 -11.40 -16.95 -12.78
C LEU A 72 -10.56 -18.20 -13.03
N PRO A 73 -11.15 -19.25 -13.64
CA PRO A 73 -10.38 -20.42 -14.05
C PRO A 73 -9.19 -20.06 -14.93
N GLU A 74 -8.12 -20.84 -14.80
CA GLU A 74 -6.93 -20.70 -15.66
C GLU A 74 -7.33 -20.82 -17.15
N GLY A 75 -6.73 -19.98 -17.99
CA GLY A 75 -7.02 -19.94 -19.43
C GLY A 75 -8.28 -19.16 -19.83
N TYR A 76 -9.03 -18.59 -18.88
CA TYR A 76 -10.19 -17.75 -19.23
C TYR A 76 -9.77 -16.47 -19.97
N PRO A 77 -10.31 -16.19 -21.17
CA PRO A 77 -9.72 -15.22 -22.10
C PRO A 77 -10.03 -13.76 -21.76
N HIS A 78 -11.07 -13.49 -20.97
CA HIS A 78 -11.50 -12.12 -20.66
C HIS A 78 -11.02 -11.67 -19.28
N PRO A 79 -10.72 -10.37 -19.09
CA PRO A 79 -10.32 -9.84 -17.79
C PRO A 79 -11.46 -9.96 -16.79
N ALA A 80 -11.11 -10.26 -15.54
CA ALA A 80 -12.06 -10.25 -14.44
C ALA A 80 -12.31 -8.80 -14.01
N VAL A 81 -13.54 -8.48 -13.64
CA VAL A 81 -13.92 -7.15 -13.10
C VAL A 81 -14.26 -7.26 -11.62
N PRO A 82 -14.02 -6.23 -10.81
CA PRO A 82 -14.40 -6.24 -9.41
C PRO A 82 -15.89 -6.58 -9.23
N GLY A 83 -16.17 -7.40 -8.23
CA GLY A 83 -17.51 -7.89 -7.90
C GLY A 83 -17.48 -8.66 -6.59
N PRO A 84 -18.65 -9.02 -6.04
CA PRO A 84 -18.69 -9.85 -4.83
C PRO A 84 -18.08 -11.20 -5.12
N TRP A 85 -17.22 -11.67 -4.22
CA TRP A 85 -16.67 -13.03 -4.28
C TRP A 85 -17.72 -14.04 -3.84
N TRP A 86 -18.54 -13.66 -2.88
CA TRP A 86 -19.64 -14.47 -2.38
C TRP A 86 -20.88 -13.62 -2.14
N THR A 87 -22.05 -14.22 -2.30
CA THR A 87 -23.33 -13.65 -1.88
C THR A 87 -24.06 -14.67 -1.02
N VAL A 88 -24.37 -14.30 0.22
CA VAL A 88 -24.92 -15.21 1.24
C VAL A 88 -26.11 -14.58 1.95
N ASP A 89 -27.09 -15.40 2.36
CA ASP A 89 -28.20 -14.95 3.21
C ASP A 89 -27.82 -15.25 4.68
N ILE A 90 -27.73 -14.21 5.52
CA ILE A 90 -27.35 -14.28 6.94
C ILE A 90 -28.56 -13.89 7.79
N ALA A 91 -28.82 -14.63 8.86
CA ALA A 91 -29.87 -14.26 9.82
C ALA A 91 -29.44 -13.05 10.63
N ALA A 92 -30.24 -11.99 10.59
CA ALA A 92 -30.02 -10.75 11.34
C ALA A 92 -31.03 -10.62 12.48
N ASP A 93 -30.53 -10.24 13.64
CA ASP A 93 -31.36 -9.74 14.75
C ASP A 93 -31.94 -8.36 14.39
N PRO A 94 -32.94 -7.86 15.15
CA PRO A 94 -33.50 -6.54 14.92
C PRO A 94 -32.43 -5.45 14.83
N ASP A 95 -32.55 -4.58 13.83
CA ASP A 95 -31.60 -3.50 13.57
C ASP A 95 -32.33 -2.21 13.16
N SER A 96 -31.59 -1.20 12.69
CA SER A 96 -32.17 0.08 12.27
C SER A 96 -33.12 -0.01 11.08
N ARG A 97 -33.22 -1.16 10.40
CA ARG A 97 -34.06 -1.39 9.23
C ARG A 97 -35.25 -2.31 9.52
N ALA A 98 -35.18 -3.16 10.54
CA ALA A 98 -36.31 -4.00 10.94
C ALA A 98 -36.37 -4.26 12.45
N ASP A 99 -37.58 -4.12 13.01
CA ASP A 99 -37.89 -4.37 14.43
C ASP A 99 -37.92 -5.87 14.79
N GLY A 100 -37.77 -6.78 13.80
CA GLY A 100 -37.82 -8.23 13.95
C GLY A 100 -36.66 -8.93 13.27
N ARG A 101 -36.52 -10.24 13.55
CA ARG A 101 -35.55 -11.09 12.83
C ARG A 101 -35.81 -11.04 11.34
N HIS A 102 -34.75 -10.82 10.58
CA HIS A 102 -34.81 -10.68 9.13
C HIS A 102 -33.55 -11.31 8.51
N LEU A 103 -33.43 -11.24 7.18
CA LEU A 103 -32.25 -11.74 6.48
C LEU A 103 -31.46 -10.57 5.91
N HIS A 104 -30.15 -10.59 6.09
CA HIS A 104 -29.21 -9.80 5.31
C HIS A 104 -28.77 -10.64 4.12
N ARG A 105 -28.96 -10.12 2.90
CA ARG A 105 -28.30 -10.67 1.71
C ARG A 105 -26.97 -9.97 1.56
N ASP A 106 -25.94 -10.59 2.10
CA ASP A 106 -24.62 -10.00 2.16
C ASP A 106 -23.81 -10.29 0.91
N HIS A 107 -23.30 -9.21 0.30
CA HIS A 107 -22.38 -9.26 -0.81
C HIS A 107 -20.97 -9.07 -0.26
N VAL A 108 -20.22 -10.17 -0.18
CA VAL A 108 -18.88 -10.18 0.39
C VAL A 108 -17.87 -9.82 -0.69
N PHE A 109 -17.24 -8.67 -0.52
CA PHE A 109 -16.14 -8.19 -1.36
C PHE A 109 -14.79 -8.46 -0.69
N VAL A 110 -13.76 -8.62 -1.52
CA VAL A 110 -12.37 -8.69 -1.08
C VAL A 110 -11.64 -7.48 -1.63
N GLY A 111 -10.91 -6.77 -0.78
CA GLY A 111 -10.22 -5.55 -1.15
C GLY A 111 -8.79 -5.53 -0.63
N VAL A 112 -7.94 -4.72 -1.28
CA VAL A 112 -6.56 -4.48 -0.83
C VAL A 112 -6.25 -2.99 -0.69
N VAL A 113 -5.33 -2.66 0.23
CA VAL A 113 -4.80 -1.30 0.43
C VAL A 113 -3.28 -1.29 0.21
N PRO A 114 -2.76 -0.54 -0.77
CA PRO A 114 -1.31 -0.46 -1.01
C PRO A 114 -0.59 0.47 -0.02
N LEU A 115 -1.23 1.55 0.44
CA LEU A 115 -0.63 2.53 1.37
C LEU A 115 -1.14 2.33 2.80
N THR A 116 -0.54 1.40 3.53
CA THR A 116 -0.99 0.98 4.87
C THR A 116 -0.94 2.08 5.92
N TYR A 117 -0.03 3.04 5.79
CA TYR A 117 0.15 4.14 6.75
C TYR A 117 -0.41 5.48 6.25
N GLU A 118 -1.34 5.45 5.28
CA GLU A 118 -1.95 6.67 4.73
C GLU A 118 -3.47 6.51 4.59
N PRO A 119 -4.20 6.48 5.72
CA PRO A 119 -5.66 6.49 5.67
C PRO A 119 -6.15 7.74 4.92
N GLN A 120 -7.16 7.55 4.07
CA GLN A 120 -7.78 8.60 3.25
C GLN A 120 -8.92 9.33 3.97
N GLY A 121 -9.35 8.83 5.13
CA GLY A 121 -10.36 9.44 5.99
C GLY A 121 -10.10 9.17 7.47
N ALA A 122 -10.73 9.95 8.35
CA ALA A 122 -10.74 9.62 9.77
C ALA A 122 -11.66 8.41 9.99
N PRO A 123 -11.14 7.29 10.51
CA PRO A 123 -11.95 6.09 10.70
C PRO A 123 -13.03 6.36 11.76
N ALA A 124 -14.29 6.01 11.46
CA ALA A 124 -15.38 6.09 12.44
C ALA A 124 -15.20 5.11 13.61
N HIS A 125 -14.41 4.04 13.40
CA HIS A 125 -14.20 2.97 14.37
C HIS A 125 -12.70 2.72 14.61
N ARG A 126 -12.39 2.07 15.73
CA ARG A 126 -11.00 1.66 15.99
C ARG A 126 -10.63 0.55 15.02
N VAL A 127 -9.63 0.82 14.17
CA VAL A 127 -9.08 -0.13 13.20
C VAL A 127 -8.00 -0.99 13.86
N ARG A 128 -7.98 -2.28 13.52
CA ARG A 128 -6.88 -3.19 13.80
C ARG A 128 -6.54 -3.98 12.54
N TRP A 129 -5.25 -4.13 12.27
CA TRP A 129 -4.74 -5.04 11.27
C TRP A 129 -4.30 -6.32 11.98
N VAL A 130 -4.97 -7.43 11.69
CA VAL A 130 -4.70 -8.74 12.32
C VAL A 130 -4.04 -9.70 11.34
N ASP A 131 -3.09 -10.50 11.82
CA ASP A 131 -2.59 -11.65 11.07
C ASP A 131 -3.54 -12.86 11.16
N ARG A 132 -3.14 -13.99 10.57
CA ARG A 132 -3.92 -15.24 10.53
C ARG A 132 -4.16 -15.80 11.94
N ASP A 133 -3.14 -15.80 12.78
CA ASP A 133 -3.18 -16.42 14.10
C ASP A 133 -3.99 -15.54 15.06
N GLU A 134 -3.83 -14.21 14.95
CA GLU A 134 -4.67 -13.24 15.65
C GLU A 134 -6.14 -13.36 15.27
N LEU A 135 -6.46 -13.60 13.98
CA LEU A 135 -7.84 -13.80 13.52
C LEU A 135 -8.49 -15.04 14.15
N GLU A 136 -7.75 -16.13 14.32
CA GLU A 136 -8.27 -17.39 14.87
C GLU A 136 -8.84 -17.20 16.28
N VAL A 137 -8.15 -16.44 17.12
CA VAL A 137 -8.53 -16.18 18.52
C VAL A 137 -9.34 -14.90 18.69
N LEU A 138 -9.53 -14.11 17.64
CA LEU A 138 -10.29 -12.85 17.70
C LEU A 138 -11.74 -13.10 18.09
N ASP A 139 -12.31 -12.19 18.87
CA ASP A 139 -13.76 -12.13 19.11
C ASP A 139 -14.45 -11.59 17.84
N THR A 140 -14.77 -12.50 16.92
CA THR A 140 -15.40 -12.23 15.63
C THR A 140 -16.22 -13.46 15.19
N PRO A 141 -17.29 -13.30 14.38
CA PRO A 141 -18.11 -14.42 13.92
C PRO A 141 -17.33 -15.52 13.18
N THR A 142 -17.85 -16.75 13.26
CA THR A 142 -17.15 -17.95 12.72
C THR A 142 -17.03 -17.91 11.20
N ASP A 143 -18.02 -17.39 10.49
CA ASP A 143 -17.98 -17.21 9.04
C ASP A 143 -16.84 -16.27 8.60
N ILE A 144 -16.62 -15.16 9.32
CA ILE A 144 -15.49 -14.24 9.09
C ILE A 144 -14.16 -14.96 9.32
N LYS A 145 -14.04 -15.77 10.37
CA LYS A 145 -12.82 -16.57 10.61
C LYS A 145 -12.55 -17.55 9.47
N VAL A 146 -13.58 -18.26 9.01
CA VAL A 146 -13.47 -19.24 7.92
C VAL A 146 -13.08 -18.57 6.60
N LEU A 147 -13.78 -17.50 6.22
CA LEU A 147 -13.48 -16.76 4.98
C LEU A 147 -12.12 -16.07 5.06
N GLY A 148 -11.80 -15.41 6.17
CA GLY A 148 -10.51 -14.75 6.37
C GLY A 148 -9.34 -15.73 6.32
N ALA A 149 -9.44 -16.89 6.98
CA ALA A 149 -8.42 -17.94 6.93
C ALA A 149 -8.20 -18.45 5.50
N HIS A 150 -9.27 -18.68 4.74
CA HIS A 150 -9.18 -19.03 3.33
C HIS A 150 -8.50 -17.92 2.50
N LEU A 151 -8.87 -16.66 2.74
CA LEU A 151 -8.31 -15.53 2.02
C LEU A 151 -6.82 -15.33 2.30
N PHE A 152 -6.33 -15.57 3.53
CA PHE A 152 -4.89 -15.55 3.81
C PHE A 152 -4.09 -16.51 2.91
N ASP A 153 -4.68 -17.64 2.49
CA ASP A 153 -4.02 -18.61 1.62
C ASP A 153 -3.96 -18.13 0.15
N VAL A 154 -4.89 -17.27 -0.29
CA VAL A 154 -5.04 -16.88 -1.70
C VAL A 154 -4.79 -15.41 -2.00
N ILE A 155 -4.76 -14.53 -1.00
CA ILE A 155 -4.72 -13.07 -1.17
C ILE A 155 -3.45 -12.61 -1.90
N GLY A 156 -2.31 -13.26 -1.63
CA GLY A 156 -1.06 -12.95 -2.31
C GLY A 156 -1.11 -13.17 -3.82
N ALA A 157 -1.83 -14.20 -4.28
CA ALA A 157 -2.05 -14.44 -5.70
C ALA A 157 -3.13 -13.52 -6.27
N ALA A 158 -4.21 -13.29 -5.52
CA ALA A 158 -5.33 -12.47 -5.95
C ALA A 158 -4.98 -10.97 -6.06
N ALA A 159 -4.06 -10.48 -5.24
CA ALA A 159 -3.63 -9.07 -5.23
C ALA A 159 -2.67 -8.73 -6.38
N ARG A 160 -2.01 -9.74 -6.99
CA ARG A 160 -1.09 -9.55 -8.10
C ARG A 160 -1.84 -9.12 -9.36
N PRO A 161 -1.28 -8.21 -10.17
CA PRO A 161 -1.76 -7.98 -11.52
C PRO A 161 -1.76 -9.29 -12.31
N ARG A 162 -2.83 -9.54 -13.10
CA ARG A 162 -3.09 -10.83 -13.76
C ARG A 162 -2.04 -11.24 -14.81
N ALA A 163 -1.19 -10.32 -15.27
CA ALA A 163 -0.06 -10.65 -16.12
C ALA A 163 1.21 -10.03 -15.52
N ALA A 164 2.08 -10.86 -14.96
CA ALA A 164 3.49 -10.48 -14.88
C ALA A 164 3.96 -10.29 -16.33
N ALA A 165 4.55 -9.14 -16.63
CA ALA A 165 5.15 -8.93 -17.94
C ALA A 165 6.22 -10.02 -18.16
N ALA A 166 6.32 -10.53 -19.39
CA ALA A 166 7.38 -11.45 -19.72
C ALA A 166 8.74 -10.78 -19.41
N PRO A 167 9.76 -11.54 -18.95
CA PRO A 167 11.05 -10.95 -18.64
C PRO A 167 11.59 -10.12 -19.82
N ASP A 168 11.88 -8.85 -19.56
CA ASP A 168 12.32 -7.87 -20.57
C ASP A 168 13.80 -7.55 -20.34
N LYS A 169 14.67 -8.29 -21.04
CA LYS A 169 16.12 -8.16 -20.89
C LYS A 169 16.65 -6.85 -21.44
N GLU A 170 16.03 -6.29 -22.48
CA GLU A 170 16.42 -5.01 -23.04
C GLU A 170 16.11 -3.88 -22.07
N LEU A 171 14.90 -3.87 -21.48
CA LEU A 171 14.53 -2.91 -20.45
C LEU A 171 15.43 -3.04 -19.22
N ALA A 172 15.69 -4.27 -18.76
CA ALA A 172 16.60 -4.51 -17.65
C ALA A 172 18.01 -3.95 -17.91
N ALA A 173 18.55 -4.17 -19.11
CA ALA A 173 19.87 -3.65 -19.48
C ALA A 173 19.91 -2.12 -19.52
N GLU A 174 18.87 -1.46 -20.04
CA GLU A 174 18.81 0.01 -20.07
C GLU A 174 18.64 0.62 -18.68
N LEU A 175 17.83 0.01 -17.81
CA LEU A 175 17.70 0.40 -16.41
C LEU A 175 19.05 0.35 -15.68
N LEU A 176 19.80 -0.75 -15.87
CA LEU A 176 21.11 -0.92 -15.26
C LEU A 176 22.14 0.08 -15.81
N ARG A 177 22.16 0.32 -17.12
CA ARG A 177 23.03 1.34 -17.75
C ARG A 177 22.80 2.72 -17.15
N ARG A 178 21.53 3.12 -17.00
CA ARG A 178 21.16 4.42 -16.39
C ARG A 178 21.51 4.49 -14.92
N MET A 179 21.35 3.39 -14.19
CA MET A 179 21.76 3.29 -12.79
C MET A 179 23.28 3.45 -12.65
N GLU A 180 24.08 2.83 -13.53
CA GLU A 180 25.53 2.99 -13.52
C GLU A 180 25.94 4.46 -13.70
N LEU A 181 25.37 5.16 -14.69
CA LEU A 181 25.63 6.59 -14.89
C LEU A 181 25.21 7.45 -13.69
N ASP A 182 24.06 7.17 -13.07
CA ASP A 182 23.59 7.85 -11.86
C ASP A 182 24.52 7.62 -10.66
N GLN A 183 24.97 6.37 -10.45
CA GLN A 183 25.82 6.02 -9.32
C GLN A 183 27.27 6.50 -9.52
N GLU A 184 27.77 6.57 -10.74
CA GLU A 184 29.12 7.11 -11.07
C GLU A 184 29.33 8.51 -10.50
N VAL A 185 28.37 9.41 -10.65
CA VAL A 185 28.46 10.78 -10.12
C VAL A 185 28.18 10.86 -8.62
N ARG A 186 27.30 10.01 -8.10
CA ARG A 186 26.88 9.99 -6.69
C ARG A 186 27.95 9.47 -5.74
N LEU A 187 28.70 8.46 -6.18
CA LEU A 187 29.75 7.81 -5.39
C LEU A 187 31.06 8.61 -5.38
N LEU A 188 31.13 9.73 -6.09
CA LEU A 188 32.29 10.63 -6.02
C LEU A 188 32.43 11.23 -4.61
N PRO A 189 33.67 11.26 -4.07
CA PRO A 189 33.93 11.85 -2.77
C PRO A 189 33.63 13.37 -2.81
N PRO A 190 33.30 14.00 -1.66
CA PRO A 190 32.95 15.42 -1.62
C PRO A 190 33.97 16.34 -2.30
N ALA A 191 35.26 16.04 -2.17
CA ALA A 191 36.36 16.79 -2.78
C ALA A 191 36.37 16.77 -4.33
N SER A 192 35.69 15.81 -4.96
CA SER A 192 35.62 15.65 -6.42
C SER A 192 34.32 16.22 -7.01
N ARG A 193 33.43 16.79 -6.20
CA ARG A 193 32.14 17.34 -6.64
C ARG A 193 32.28 18.79 -7.10
N THR A 194 32.97 18.99 -8.23
CA THR A 194 33.11 20.32 -8.85
C THR A 194 31.77 20.82 -9.41
N PRO A 195 31.61 22.12 -9.71
CA PRO A 195 30.40 22.64 -10.34
C PRO A 195 30.00 21.88 -11.61
N GLU A 196 30.95 21.49 -12.43
CA GLU A 196 30.72 20.72 -13.68
C GLU A 196 30.19 19.31 -13.39
N VAL A 197 30.71 18.66 -12.33
CA VAL A 197 30.20 17.35 -11.88
C VAL A 197 28.77 17.49 -11.36
N MET A 198 28.48 18.56 -10.62
CA MET A 198 27.13 18.83 -10.10
C MET A 198 26.13 19.14 -11.22
N GLU A 199 26.54 19.87 -12.26
CA GLU A 199 25.73 20.10 -13.46
C GLU A 199 25.43 18.77 -14.17
N ARG A 200 26.46 17.95 -14.42
CA ARG A 200 26.29 16.62 -15.02
C ARG A 200 25.37 15.72 -14.19
N TRP A 201 25.46 15.77 -12.88
CA TRP A 201 24.56 15.04 -11.98
C TRP A 201 23.11 15.48 -12.21
N GLN A 202 22.84 16.80 -12.19
CA GLN A 202 21.49 17.32 -12.43
C GLN A 202 20.94 16.97 -13.82
N GLU A 203 21.81 16.92 -14.84
CA GLU A 203 21.45 16.45 -16.18
C GLU A 203 21.04 14.98 -16.18
N ILE A 204 21.82 14.11 -15.52
CA ILE A 204 21.50 12.68 -15.39
C ILE A 204 20.16 12.48 -14.67
N ASP A 205 19.93 13.18 -13.56
CA ASP A 205 18.66 13.11 -12.82
C ASP A 205 17.48 13.57 -13.68
N ARG A 206 17.66 14.64 -14.46
CA ARG A 206 16.65 15.13 -15.40
C ARG A 206 16.35 14.11 -16.50
N ASP A 207 17.38 13.56 -17.12
CA ASP A 207 17.26 12.60 -18.21
C ASP A 207 16.62 11.28 -17.75
N ASN A 208 17.01 10.78 -16.57
CA ASN A 208 16.40 9.61 -15.95
C ASN A 208 14.94 9.86 -15.58
N ARG A 209 14.60 11.03 -15.05
CA ARG A 209 13.22 11.40 -14.74
C ARG A 209 12.34 11.48 -15.99
N ILE A 210 12.80 12.14 -17.06
CA ILE A 210 12.04 12.26 -18.32
C ILE A 210 11.80 10.87 -18.92
N TRP A 211 12.84 10.03 -18.94
CA TRP A 211 12.73 8.67 -19.44
C TRP A 211 11.78 7.81 -18.60
N LEU A 212 11.89 7.89 -17.26
CA LEU A 212 11.01 7.16 -16.36
C LEU A 212 9.54 7.60 -16.52
N GLN A 213 9.28 8.90 -16.68
CA GLN A 213 7.93 9.41 -16.95
C GLN A 213 7.30 8.76 -18.18
N GLN A 214 8.07 8.63 -19.27
CA GLN A 214 7.62 7.99 -20.50
C GLN A 214 7.39 6.49 -20.32
N LEU A 215 8.31 5.80 -19.62
CA LEU A 215 8.20 4.38 -19.32
C LEU A 215 6.92 4.08 -18.51
N LEU A 216 6.74 4.79 -17.39
CA LEU A 216 5.62 4.57 -16.46
C LEU A 216 4.26 4.92 -17.10
N ALA A 217 4.22 5.87 -18.04
CA ALA A 217 3.00 6.21 -18.76
C ALA A 217 2.49 5.07 -19.66
N VAL A 218 3.38 4.23 -20.17
CA VAL A 218 3.04 3.13 -21.08
C VAL A 218 2.88 1.81 -20.33
N ARG A 219 3.78 1.52 -19.38
CA ARG A 219 3.91 0.18 -18.78
C ARG A 219 3.48 0.10 -17.32
N GLY A 220 3.28 1.22 -16.63
CA GLY A 220 3.23 1.20 -15.16
C GLY A 220 4.62 0.89 -14.57
N TRP A 221 4.65 0.43 -13.32
CA TRP A 221 5.90 0.17 -12.58
C TRP A 221 6.55 -1.17 -13.00
N PRO A 222 7.77 -1.17 -13.57
CA PRO A 222 8.48 -2.42 -13.87
C PRO A 222 8.84 -3.17 -12.59
N GLY A 223 8.33 -4.39 -12.47
CA GLY A 223 8.48 -5.24 -11.29
C GLY A 223 9.72 -6.13 -11.32
N ILE A 224 10.07 -6.74 -10.18
CA ILE A 224 11.17 -7.70 -10.04
C ILE A 224 11.06 -8.85 -11.05
N SER A 225 9.87 -9.39 -11.28
CA SER A 225 9.65 -10.50 -12.22
C SER A 225 9.90 -10.12 -13.69
N GLU A 226 9.71 -8.85 -14.06
CA GLU A 226 9.93 -8.34 -15.43
C GLU A 226 11.40 -8.02 -15.68
N VAL A 227 12.04 -7.27 -14.77
CA VAL A 227 13.37 -6.67 -15.02
C VAL A 227 14.48 -7.20 -14.09
N GLY A 228 14.13 -7.96 -13.07
CA GLY A 228 15.04 -8.41 -12.02
C GLY A 228 15.25 -7.38 -10.92
N GLU A 229 15.70 -7.85 -9.75
CA GLU A 229 15.80 -7.07 -8.50
C GLU A 229 16.67 -5.81 -8.63
N ARG A 230 17.86 -5.92 -9.24
CA ARG A 230 18.77 -4.79 -9.43
C ARG A 230 18.17 -3.72 -10.36
N ALA A 231 17.49 -4.12 -11.42
CA ALA A 231 16.87 -3.16 -12.34
C ALA A 231 15.60 -2.53 -11.73
N ALA A 232 14.81 -3.28 -10.95
CA ALA A 232 13.69 -2.73 -10.19
C ALA A 232 14.16 -1.70 -9.15
N THR A 233 15.36 -1.89 -8.56
CA THR A 233 16.00 -0.89 -7.70
C THR A 233 16.35 0.38 -8.48
N ALA A 234 16.81 0.27 -9.72
CA ALA A 234 17.08 1.43 -10.58
C ALA A 234 15.82 2.27 -10.85
N VAL A 235 14.68 1.62 -11.11
CA VAL A 235 13.37 2.31 -11.26
C VAL A 235 13.08 3.17 -10.03
N TRP A 236 13.26 2.61 -8.83
CA TRP A 236 13.08 3.34 -7.59
C TRP A 236 14.07 4.50 -7.45
N LEU A 237 15.37 4.31 -7.72
CA LEU A 237 16.37 5.38 -7.62
C LEU A 237 15.98 6.60 -8.46
N PHE A 238 15.54 6.37 -9.70
CA PHE A 238 15.14 7.45 -10.60
C PHE A 238 13.92 8.21 -10.07
N ALA A 239 12.95 7.52 -9.46
CA ALA A 239 11.84 8.17 -8.76
C ALA A 239 12.31 8.91 -7.49
N GLN A 240 13.18 8.29 -6.70
CA GLN A 240 13.72 8.81 -5.44
C GLN A 240 14.51 10.12 -5.64
N HIS A 241 15.12 10.30 -6.81
CA HIS A 241 15.91 11.46 -7.20
C HIS A 241 15.12 12.49 -8.04
N SER A 242 13.82 12.30 -8.22
CA SER A 242 12.95 13.20 -8.98
C SER A 242 12.42 14.40 -8.18
N ASP A 243 13.18 14.92 -7.21
CA ASP A 243 12.75 16.00 -6.29
C ASP A 243 12.23 17.27 -6.99
N PRO A 244 12.75 17.69 -8.16
CA PRO A 244 12.18 18.80 -8.92
C PRO A 244 10.77 18.56 -9.50
N ALA A 245 10.21 17.36 -9.37
CA ALA A 245 8.90 16.98 -9.90
C ALA A 245 8.04 16.27 -8.84
N PRO A 246 7.52 17.00 -7.82
CA PRO A 246 6.82 16.42 -6.69
C PRO A 246 5.55 15.65 -7.08
N ASP A 247 4.77 16.13 -8.05
CA ASP A 247 3.58 15.41 -8.55
C ASP A 247 3.95 14.08 -9.21
N PHE A 248 5.12 14.03 -9.85
CA PHE A 248 5.63 12.79 -10.44
C PHE A 248 6.13 11.83 -9.37
N GLN A 249 6.82 12.32 -8.33
CA GLN A 249 7.20 11.50 -7.17
C GLN A 249 5.97 10.94 -6.44
N LEU A 250 4.91 11.73 -6.30
CA LEU A 250 3.64 11.29 -5.73
C LEU A 250 3.03 10.13 -6.55
N ARG A 251 2.99 10.25 -7.88
CA ARG A 251 2.56 9.15 -8.75
C ARG A 251 3.44 7.92 -8.64
N CYS A 252 4.76 8.10 -8.56
CA CYS A 252 5.70 7.01 -8.38
C CYS A 252 5.51 6.30 -7.04
N ARG A 253 5.23 7.04 -5.96
CA ARG A 253 4.89 6.48 -4.65
C ARG A 253 3.70 5.52 -4.76
N ASP A 254 2.64 5.93 -5.44
CA ASP A 254 1.41 5.12 -5.55
C ASP A 254 1.66 3.84 -6.37
N LEU A 255 2.36 3.98 -7.49
CA LEU A 255 2.75 2.85 -8.34
C LEU A 255 3.68 1.87 -7.62
N LEU A 256 4.66 2.39 -6.87
CA LEU A 256 5.58 1.58 -6.07
C LEU A 256 4.86 0.87 -4.92
N ALA A 257 3.90 1.52 -4.27
CA ALA A 257 3.11 0.88 -3.22
C ALA A 257 2.29 -0.30 -3.75
N GLU A 258 1.70 -0.18 -4.95
CA GLU A 258 1.04 -1.31 -5.64
C GLU A 258 2.03 -2.42 -6.02
N ALA A 259 3.25 -2.06 -6.47
CA ALA A 259 4.30 -3.04 -6.75
C ALA A 259 4.74 -3.79 -5.48
N VAL A 260 4.91 -3.11 -4.35
CA VAL A 260 5.22 -3.74 -3.05
C VAL A 260 4.10 -4.66 -2.61
N LEU A 261 2.84 -4.23 -2.72
CA LEU A 261 1.66 -5.04 -2.42
C LEU A 261 1.67 -6.36 -3.23
N ALA A 262 1.98 -6.28 -4.53
CA ALA A 262 2.14 -7.44 -5.41
C ALA A 262 3.37 -8.32 -5.11
N GLY A 263 4.34 -7.81 -4.34
CA GLY A 263 5.62 -8.47 -4.07
C GLY A 263 6.65 -8.28 -5.18
N GLU A 264 6.49 -7.24 -5.98
CA GLU A 264 7.29 -6.89 -7.17
C GLU A 264 8.26 -5.72 -6.91
N ALA A 265 8.37 -5.25 -5.67
CA ALA A 265 9.31 -4.23 -5.25
C ALA A 265 9.69 -4.39 -3.77
N ASP A 266 10.85 -3.85 -3.39
CA ASP A 266 11.34 -3.84 -2.01
C ASP A 266 10.50 -2.88 -1.14
N PRO A 267 9.92 -3.33 -0.01
CA PRO A 267 9.17 -2.46 0.91
C PRO A 267 9.97 -1.26 1.44
N ARG A 268 11.30 -1.39 1.59
CA ARG A 268 12.17 -0.30 2.04
C ARG A 268 12.13 0.86 1.05
N HIS A 269 12.16 0.58 -0.24
CA HIS A 269 12.07 1.61 -1.29
C HIS A 269 10.77 2.42 -1.17
N SER A 270 9.64 1.76 -0.88
CA SER A 270 8.37 2.45 -0.64
C SER A 270 8.42 3.34 0.59
N ALA A 271 9.00 2.86 1.70
CA ALA A 271 9.17 3.65 2.93
C ALA A 271 9.99 4.93 2.69
N LEU A 272 11.14 4.83 2.01
CA LEU A 272 11.98 6.00 1.70
C LEU A 272 11.27 7.03 0.81
N LEU A 273 10.58 6.56 -0.24
CA LEU A 273 9.90 7.45 -1.19
C LEU A 273 8.66 8.09 -0.55
N GLN A 274 7.92 7.34 0.26
CA GLN A 274 6.75 7.84 1.00
C GLN A 274 7.14 8.93 1.99
N ASP A 275 8.21 8.74 2.75
CA ASP A 275 8.73 9.75 3.65
C ASP A 275 9.22 10.99 2.88
N ARG A 276 9.90 10.82 1.74
CA ARG A 276 10.32 11.94 0.90
C ARG A 276 9.14 12.77 0.39
N VAL A 277 8.11 12.12 -0.14
CA VAL A 277 6.88 12.77 -0.62
C VAL A 277 6.17 13.50 0.53
N ARG A 278 6.06 12.88 1.71
CA ARG A 278 5.42 13.51 2.88
C ARG A 278 6.16 14.77 3.33
N VAL A 279 7.48 14.69 3.48
CA VAL A 279 8.27 15.85 3.89
C VAL A 279 8.20 16.97 2.86
N ALA A 280 8.25 16.66 1.56
CA ALA A 280 8.05 17.65 0.50
C ALA A 280 6.67 18.33 0.56
N GLN A 281 5.64 17.63 1.05
CA GLN A 281 4.30 18.16 1.29
C GLN A 281 4.13 18.85 2.66
N GLY A 282 5.19 18.98 3.45
CA GLY A 282 5.12 19.55 4.81
C GLY A 282 4.38 18.66 5.82
N ARG A 283 4.22 17.37 5.52
CA ARG A 283 3.54 16.39 6.37
C ARG A 283 4.56 15.61 7.20
N PRO A 284 4.20 15.16 8.42
CA PRO A 284 5.05 14.25 9.18
C PRO A 284 5.31 12.95 8.40
N GLN A 285 6.55 12.51 8.42
CA GLN A 285 7.01 11.26 7.80
C GLN A 285 6.61 10.04 8.65
N VAL A 286 6.61 8.85 8.06
CA VAL A 286 6.14 7.61 8.72
C VAL A 286 7.30 6.82 9.31
N PHE A 287 8.43 6.74 8.61
CA PHE A 287 9.55 5.85 8.94
C PHE A 287 10.81 6.58 9.42
N GLY A 288 10.85 7.91 9.32
CA GLY A 288 11.98 8.71 9.82
C GLY A 288 13.18 8.74 8.88
N THR A 289 13.00 8.47 7.58
CA THR A 289 14.14 8.34 6.65
C THR A 289 14.71 9.68 6.17
N GLN A 290 13.92 10.76 6.18
CA GLN A 290 14.37 12.09 5.77
C GLN A 290 14.94 12.87 6.96
N LEU A 291 16.19 13.28 6.82
CA LEU A 291 16.93 14.01 7.83
C LEU A 291 17.16 15.47 7.39
N HIS A 292 17.29 16.36 8.36
CA HIS A 292 17.76 17.72 8.19
C HIS A 292 18.88 17.99 9.21
N ALA A 293 19.76 18.93 8.89
CA ALA A 293 20.71 19.44 9.88
C ALA A 293 19.98 20.45 10.78
N ASP A 294 20.12 20.30 12.09
CA ASP A 294 19.67 21.31 13.06
C ASP A 294 20.60 22.54 13.08
N GLU A 295 20.31 23.51 13.96
CA GLU A 295 21.12 24.73 14.12
C GLU A 295 22.59 24.44 14.51
N ALA A 296 22.85 23.29 15.12
CA ALA A 296 24.19 22.84 15.49
C ALA A 296 24.87 22.01 14.40
N GLY A 297 24.22 21.80 13.24
CA GLY A 297 24.70 20.99 12.14
C GLY A 297 24.53 19.48 12.36
N VAL A 298 23.85 19.06 13.42
CA VAL A 298 23.60 17.64 13.73
C VAL A 298 22.39 17.16 12.94
N LEU A 299 22.52 16.00 12.29
CA LEU A 299 21.40 15.40 11.57
C LEU A 299 20.32 14.90 12.54
N ALA A 300 19.11 15.38 12.32
CA ALA A 300 17.88 15.01 13.02
C ALA A 300 16.76 14.66 12.01
N PRO A 301 15.84 13.74 12.33
CA PRO A 301 14.74 13.42 11.44
C PRO A 301 13.74 14.57 11.37
N ALA A 302 13.16 14.82 10.19
CA ALA A 302 11.96 15.65 10.08
C ALA A 302 10.80 15.05 10.93
N PRO A 303 9.76 15.84 11.30
CA PRO A 303 8.67 15.36 12.17
C PRO A 303 8.12 14.01 11.77
N ILE A 304 7.94 13.11 12.74
CA ILE A 304 7.47 11.74 12.51
C ILE A 304 6.05 11.60 13.06
N TRP A 305 5.15 11.01 12.28
CA TRP A 305 3.80 10.66 12.73
C TRP A 305 3.90 9.53 13.77
N GLU A 306 3.35 9.75 14.98
CA GLU A 306 3.39 8.76 16.08
C GLU A 306 4.80 8.17 16.26
N ALA A 307 5.75 9.03 16.64
CA ALA A 307 7.18 8.71 16.69
C ALA A 307 7.50 7.52 17.60
N GLU A 308 6.70 7.28 18.64
CA GLU A 308 6.83 6.18 19.58
C GLU A 308 6.66 4.80 18.93
N GLN A 309 5.99 4.74 17.77
CA GLN A 309 5.75 3.52 17.01
C GLN A 309 6.68 3.38 15.78
N VAL A 310 7.63 4.30 15.59
CA VAL A 310 8.46 4.34 14.37
C VAL A 310 9.24 3.04 14.16
N ASP A 311 9.82 2.47 15.22
CA ASP A 311 10.64 1.27 15.11
C ASP A 311 9.83 0.02 14.80
N LEU A 312 8.57 -0.04 15.24
CA LEU A 312 7.64 -1.11 14.82
C LEU A 312 7.41 -1.04 13.32
N ARG A 313 7.13 0.16 12.78
CA ARG A 313 6.92 0.35 11.34
C ARG A 313 8.18 0.08 10.54
N ARG A 314 9.36 0.50 11.04
CA ARG A 314 10.67 0.26 10.41
C ARG A 314 10.98 -1.23 10.33
N LEU A 315 10.79 -1.97 11.43
CA LEU A 315 10.95 -3.41 11.47
C LEU A 315 10.05 -4.11 10.44
N GLU A 316 8.79 -3.71 10.34
CA GLU A 316 7.83 -4.32 9.41
C GLU A 316 8.25 -4.19 7.94
N VAL A 317 8.92 -3.10 7.55
CA VAL A 317 9.41 -2.92 6.18
C VAL A 317 10.88 -3.35 6.00
N GLY A 318 11.53 -3.86 7.05
CA GLY A 318 12.93 -4.32 7.00
C GLY A 318 13.99 -3.21 7.12
N LEU A 319 13.63 -2.06 7.69
CA LEU A 319 14.57 -1.01 8.09
C LEU A 319 15.11 -1.28 9.49
N GLU A 320 16.38 -0.90 9.71
CA GLU A 320 17.03 -0.91 11.03
C GLU A 320 16.34 0.06 12.01
N PRO A 321 16.52 -0.05 13.34
CA PRO A 321 16.01 0.94 14.29
C PRO A 321 16.42 2.38 13.95
N LEU A 322 15.57 3.36 14.26
CA LEU A 322 15.79 4.75 13.91
C LEU A 322 17.10 5.29 14.50
N GLU A 323 17.43 4.94 15.75
CA GLU A 323 18.67 5.41 16.38
C GLU A 323 19.92 4.87 15.68
N ASP A 324 19.90 3.61 15.24
CA ASP A 324 21.01 3.00 14.49
C ASP A 324 21.21 3.69 13.14
N TYR A 325 20.10 4.01 12.45
CA TYR A 325 20.13 4.79 11.21
C TYR A 325 20.70 6.20 11.42
N LEU A 326 20.26 6.91 12.46
CA LEU A 326 20.76 8.24 12.79
C LEU A 326 22.25 8.21 13.12
N HIS A 327 22.70 7.19 13.85
CA HIS A 327 24.11 6.99 14.15
C HIS A 327 24.95 6.81 12.87
N ALA A 328 24.52 5.92 11.97
CA ALA A 328 25.21 5.67 10.70
C ALA A 328 25.25 6.93 9.80
N CYS A 329 24.14 7.68 9.72
CA CYS A 329 24.07 8.93 8.96
C CYS A 329 25.02 10.00 9.50
N ARG A 330 25.06 10.19 10.83
CA ARG A 330 25.97 11.16 11.47
C ARG A 330 27.43 10.80 11.28
N GLN A 331 27.79 9.51 11.33
CA GLN A 331 29.15 9.07 11.04
C GLN A 331 29.56 9.35 9.59
N THR A 332 28.64 9.17 8.65
CA THR A 332 28.89 9.40 7.23
C THR A 332 29.01 10.90 6.93
N ALA A 333 28.18 11.73 7.55
CA ALA A 333 28.23 13.19 7.38
C ALA A 333 29.49 13.83 7.99
N ALA A 334 30.11 13.18 8.98
CA ALA A 334 31.35 13.65 9.62
C ALA A 334 32.63 13.31 8.83
N ARG A 335 32.54 12.52 7.74
CA ARG A 335 33.67 12.08 6.91
C ARG A 335 33.77 12.89 5.62
#